data_AF-A0A2E0HHM6-F1
#
_entry.id   AF-A0A2E0HHM6-F1
#
_cell.length_a   1.000
_cell.length_b   1.000
_cell.length_c   1.000
_cell.angle_alpha   90.00
_cell.angle_beta   90.00
_cell.angle_gamma   90.00
#
_symmetry.space_group_name_H-M   'P 1'
#
loop_
_entity.id
_entity.type
_entity.pdbx_description
1 polymer ?
#
loop_
_entity_poly.entity_id
_entity_poly.type
_entity_poly.pdbx_seq_one_letter_code
_entity_poly.pdbx_strand_id
1 'polypeptide(L)'
;MAQQSQSFWFTPKGLAALGLIGAVSYFLLMEHREHLFQFLPFLILLLCPLMHLFMHGGHGGHGDHTDHSDESEKDAYQQGLEDGRKESQHRHHH
;
A
#
# COMPACT_ATOMS: atom_id res chain seq x y z
N MET A 1 -23.80 -14.89 6.86
CA MET A 1 -24.02 -13.44 7.06
C MET A 1 -23.29 -13.05 8.33
N ALA A 2 -22.47 -12.01 8.26
CA ALA A 2 -21.49 -11.66 9.29
C ALA A 2 -22.12 -11.18 10.61
N GLN A 3 -21.50 -11.61 11.71
CA GLN A 3 -21.26 -10.85 12.93
C GLN A 3 -22.47 -10.35 13.74
N GLN A 4 -22.75 -11.01 14.86
CA GLN A 4 -23.44 -10.40 16.01
C GLN A 4 -22.92 -11.00 17.32
N SER A 5 -21.68 -10.67 17.67
CA SER A 5 -21.32 -10.62 19.09
C SER A 5 -22.22 -9.54 19.71
N GLN A 6 -23.19 -9.94 20.52
CA GLN A 6 -23.91 -9.04 21.43
C GLN A 6 -22.86 -8.46 22.38
N SER A 7 -22.18 -7.42 21.92
CA SER A 7 -21.08 -6.81 22.60
C SER A 7 -21.66 -6.11 23.82
N PHE A 8 -21.14 -6.45 25.00
CA PHE A 8 -21.36 -5.75 26.28
C PHE A 8 -21.29 -4.21 26.17
N TRP A 9 -20.72 -3.71 25.08
CA TRP A 9 -20.66 -2.34 24.60
C TRP A 9 -22.03 -1.68 24.30
N PHE A 10 -23.08 -2.44 23.96
CA PHE A 10 -24.44 -1.90 23.75
C PHE A 10 -25.32 -1.93 25.02
N THR A 11 -24.71 -2.12 26.20
CA THR A 11 -25.41 -1.93 27.48
C THR A 11 -25.69 -0.43 27.69
N PRO A 12 -26.84 -0.01 28.27
CA PRO A 12 -27.14 1.40 28.52
C PRO A 12 -26.05 2.14 29.33
N LYS A 13 -25.36 1.43 30.23
CA LYS A 13 -24.20 1.98 30.97
C LYS A 13 -22.96 2.17 30.08
N GLY A 14 -22.73 1.25 29.13
CA GLY A 14 -21.66 1.36 28.14
C GLY A 14 -21.91 2.49 27.16
N LEU A 15 -23.17 2.66 26.70
CA LEU A 15 -23.58 3.80 25.89
C LEU A 15 -23.45 5.12 26.65
N ALA A 16 -23.85 5.16 27.92
CA ALA A 16 -23.69 6.36 28.76
C ALA A 16 -22.22 6.72 28.96
N ALA A 17 -21.35 5.74 29.23
CA ALA A 17 -19.91 5.94 29.37
C ALA A 17 -19.28 6.41 28.04
N LEU A 18 -19.62 5.77 26.92
CA LEU A 18 -19.16 6.20 25.59
C LEU A 18 -19.65 7.61 25.24
N GLY A 19 -20.90 7.93 25.57
CA GLY A 19 -21.47 9.26 25.41
C GLY A 19 -20.73 10.30 26.25
N LEU A 20 -20.39 9.98 27.50
CA LEU A 20 -19.62 10.85 28.40
C LEU A 20 -18.20 11.06 27.85
N ILE A 21 -17.50 9.99 27.47
CA ILE A 21 -16.16 10.06 26.87
C ILE A 21 -16.20 10.91 25.59
N GLY A 22 -17.20 10.70 24.74
CA GLY A 22 -17.42 11.49 23.53
C GLY A 22 -17.68 12.96 23.84
N ALA A 23 -18.53 13.26 24.83
CA ALA A 23 -18.85 14.62 25.25
C ALA A 23 -17.65 15.35 25.84
N VAL A 24 -16.86 14.71 26.71
CA VAL A 24 -15.62 15.26 27.28
C VAL A 24 -14.60 15.50 26.18
N SER A 25 -14.40 14.52 25.31
CA SER A 25 -13.49 14.67 24.16
C SER A 25 -13.94 15.83 23.28
N TYR A 26 -15.23 15.93 22.94
CA TYR A 26 -15.78 17.01 22.15
C TYR A 26 -15.60 18.38 22.82
N PHE A 27 -15.84 18.48 24.12
CA PHE A 27 -15.66 19.73 24.88
C PHE A 27 -14.18 20.15 24.90
N LEU A 28 -13.26 19.22 25.14
CA LEU A 28 -11.82 19.47 25.07
C LEU A 28 -11.40 19.96 23.68
N LEU A 29 -11.92 19.32 22.63
CA LEU A 29 -11.67 19.72 21.25
C LEU A 29 -12.25 21.10 20.93
N MET A 30 -13.40 21.46 21.52
CA MET A 30 -14.06 22.74 21.28
C MET A 30 -13.37 23.91 22.01
N GLU A 31 -12.88 23.68 23.23
CA GLU A 31 -12.13 24.69 23.98
C GLU A 31 -10.70 24.86 23.44
N HIS A 32 -10.06 23.77 22.99
CA HIS A 32 -8.69 23.78 22.46
C HIS A 32 -8.64 23.74 20.91
N ARG A 33 -9.67 24.25 20.22
CA ARG A 33 -9.71 24.31 18.75
C ARG A 33 -8.47 24.94 18.14
N GLU A 34 -7.93 25.99 18.78
CA GLU A 34 -6.72 26.66 18.31
C GLU A 34 -5.51 25.73 18.30
N HIS A 35 -5.40 24.83 19.28
CA HIS A 35 -4.36 23.82 19.31
C HIS A 35 -4.63 22.74 18.27
N LEU A 36 -5.89 22.39 17.98
CA LEU A 36 -6.20 21.43 16.92
C LEU A 36 -5.81 21.92 15.54
N PHE A 37 -5.93 23.23 15.26
CA PHE A 37 -5.41 23.80 14.02
C PHE A 37 -3.88 23.67 13.94
N GLN A 38 -3.18 23.81 15.07
CA GLN A 38 -1.73 23.54 15.15
C GLN A 38 -1.40 22.05 15.03
N PHE A 39 -2.24 21.15 15.56
CA PHE A 39 -2.06 19.69 15.48
C PHE A 39 -2.49 19.09 14.14
N LEU A 40 -3.32 19.77 13.35
CA LEU A 40 -3.78 19.34 12.03
C LEU A 40 -2.62 18.97 11.07
N PRO A 41 -1.57 19.80 10.90
CA PRO A 41 -0.41 19.41 10.10
C PRO A 41 0.31 18.16 10.64
N PHE A 42 0.44 18.03 11.98
CA PHE A 42 1.03 16.84 12.59
C PHE A 42 0.17 15.59 12.38
N LEU A 43 -1.15 15.71 12.43
CA LEU A 43 -2.09 14.63 12.17
C LEU A 43 -1.97 14.12 10.72
N ILE A 44 -1.86 15.05 9.75
CA ILE A 44 -1.67 14.71 8.33
C ILE A 44 -0.30 14.03 8.13
N LEU A 45 0.76 14.54 8.77
CA LEU A 45 2.09 13.92 8.72
C LEU A 45 2.11 12.53 9.35
N LEU A 46 1.36 12.30 10.44
CA LEU A 46 1.25 11.01 11.13
C LEU A 46 0.33 10.03 10.38
N LEU A 47 -0.61 10.52 9.58
CA LEU A 47 -1.41 9.70 8.67
C LEU A 47 -0.52 8.98 7.64
N CYS A 48 0.57 9.62 7.21
CA CYS A 48 1.53 9.03 6.26
C CYS A 48 2.25 7.76 6.77
N PRO A 49 2.92 7.75 7.94
CA PRO A 49 3.51 6.54 8.53
C PRO A 49 2.44 5.55 8.97
N LEU A 50 1.24 6.01 9.36
CA LEU A 50 0.13 5.13 9.67
C LEU A 50 -0.26 4.31 8.43
N MET A 51 -0.49 4.97 7.29
CA MET A 51 -0.76 4.30 6.00
C MET A 51 0.39 3.39 5.59
N HIS A 52 1.64 3.85 5.70
CA HIS A 52 2.81 3.03 5.41
C HIS A 52 2.87 1.78 6.29
N LEU A 53 2.58 1.88 7.59
CA LEU A 53 2.57 0.74 8.51
C LEU A 53 1.48 -0.28 8.15
N PHE A 54 0.30 0.18 7.73
CA PHE A 54 -0.75 -0.68 7.20
C PHE A 54 -0.37 -1.34 5.89
N MET A 55 0.44 -0.68 5.05
CA MET A 55 0.95 -1.23 3.79
C MET A 55 2.23 -2.06 3.94
N HIS A 56 2.91 -2.01 5.09
CA HIS A 56 4.17 -2.75 5.31
C HIS A 56 3.95 -4.18 5.85
N GLY A 57 2.71 -4.54 6.21
CA GLY A 57 2.38 -5.81 6.87
C GLY A 57 1.86 -6.91 5.94
N GLY A 58 1.70 -6.68 4.64
CA GLY A 58 1.00 -7.63 3.76
C GLY A 58 1.46 -7.59 2.32
N HIS A 59 2.57 -8.29 2.03
CA HIS A 59 2.74 -9.10 0.82
C HIS A 59 4.06 -9.90 0.94
N GLY A 60 4.08 -10.85 1.86
CA GLY A 60 4.97 -12.00 1.78
C GLY A 60 4.18 -13.18 1.23
N GLY A 61 4.50 -13.61 0.00
CA GLY A 61 4.17 -14.96 -0.49
C GLY A 61 3.00 -15.09 -1.47
N HIS A 62 3.28 -14.89 -2.75
CA HIS A 62 2.96 -15.90 -3.77
C HIS A 62 4.13 -15.93 -4.76
N GLY A 63 5.01 -16.91 -4.57
CA GLY A 63 5.83 -17.41 -5.66
C GLY A 63 4.99 -18.43 -6.41
N ASP A 64 4.74 -18.15 -7.69
CA ASP A 64 4.56 -19.18 -8.72
C ASP A 64 4.91 -18.56 -10.09
N HIS A 65 6.10 -18.92 -10.56
CA HIS A 65 6.53 -19.05 -11.95
C HIS A 65 5.85 -18.22 -13.05
N THR A 66 6.59 -17.25 -13.63
CA THR A 66 6.73 -17.18 -15.10
C THR A 66 7.99 -16.40 -15.48
N ASP A 67 9.07 -17.17 -15.62
CA ASP A 67 10.33 -16.82 -16.26
C ASP A 67 10.07 -16.60 -17.76
N HIS A 68 9.70 -15.38 -18.16
CA HIS A 68 9.43 -15.08 -19.58
C HIS A 68 9.97 -13.71 -20.02
N SER A 69 10.99 -13.20 -19.31
CA SER A 69 11.71 -11.98 -19.70
C SER A 69 13.08 -12.29 -20.32
N ASP A 70 13.68 -13.41 -19.96
CA ASP A 70 15.04 -13.77 -20.39
C ASP A 70 15.10 -14.37 -21.80
N GLU A 71 14.04 -15.05 -22.27
CA GLU A 71 13.97 -15.60 -23.63
C GLU A 71 13.85 -14.49 -24.68
N SER A 72 13.03 -13.47 -24.43
CA SER A 72 12.85 -12.32 -25.34
C SER A 72 14.16 -11.57 -25.61
N GLU A 73 14.97 -11.33 -24.58
CA GLU A 73 16.25 -10.61 -24.74
C GLU A 73 17.33 -11.49 -25.40
N LYS A 74 17.37 -12.80 -25.08
CA LYS A 74 18.30 -13.74 -25.72
C LYS A 74 17.95 -13.95 -27.19
N ASP A 75 16.67 -14.06 -27.53
CA ASP A 75 16.21 -14.22 -28.91
C ASP A 75 16.53 -12.99 -29.75
N ALA A 76 16.29 -11.78 -29.21
CA ALA A 76 16.64 -10.53 -29.87
C ALA A 76 18.15 -10.38 -30.10
N TYR A 77 18.97 -10.76 -29.11
CA TYR A 77 20.43 -10.73 -29.23
C TYR A 77 20.95 -11.75 -30.25
N GLN A 78 20.42 -12.98 -30.21
CA GLN A 78 20.85 -14.06 -31.10
C GLN A 78 20.47 -13.76 -32.55
N GLN A 79 19.27 -13.20 -32.78
CA GLN A 79 18.84 -12.73 -34.10
C GLN A 79 19.77 -11.65 -34.66
N GLY A 80 20.17 -10.66 -33.86
CA GLY A 80 21.12 -9.63 -34.29
C GLY A 80 22.50 -10.17 -34.68
N LEU A 81 22.95 -11.23 -33.99
CA LEU A 81 24.22 -11.89 -34.27
C LEU A 81 24.18 -12.69 -35.58
N GLU A 82 23.05 -13.34 -35.87
CA GLU A 82 22.84 -14.06 -37.13
C GLU A 82 22.76 -13.11 -38.33
N ASP A 83 22.08 -11.98 -38.19
CA ASP A 83 21.97 -10.98 -39.27
C ASP A 83 23.34 -10.34 -39.58
N GLY A 84 24.14 -10.02 -38.56
CA GLY A 84 25.52 -9.54 -38.77
C GLY A 84 26.43 -10.56 -39.45
N ARG A 85 26.26 -11.86 -39.15
CA ARG A 85 26.99 -12.95 -39.82
C ARG A 85 26.56 -13.11 -41.28
N LYS A 86 25.27 -13.01 -41.59
CA LYS A 86 24.76 -13.07 -42.98
C LYS A 86 25.25 -11.88 -43.79
N GLU A 87 25.25 -10.69 -43.21
CA GLU A 87 25.75 -9.48 -43.89
C GLU A 87 27.25 -9.61 -44.21
N SER A 88 28.06 -10.05 -43.24
CA SER A 88 29.49 -10.26 -43.47
C SER A 88 29.77 -11.36 -44.51
N GLN A 89 29.04 -12.48 -44.47
CA GLN A 89 29.18 -13.55 -45.47
C GLN A 89 28.78 -13.09 -46.87
N HIS A 90 27.71 -12.29 -47.01
CA HIS A 90 27.29 -11.74 -48.30
C HIS A 90 28.30 -10.70 -48.84
N ARG A 91 29.03 -10.01 -47.96
CA ARG A 91 30.11 -9.10 -48.32
C ARG A 91 31.38 -9.82 -48.81
N HIS A 92 31.55 -11.10 -48.48
CA HIS A 92 32.71 -11.91 -48.86
C HIS A 92 32.51 -12.73 -50.15
N HIS A 93 31.30 -12.76 -50.71
CA HIS A 93 30.96 -13.51 -51.93
C HIS A 93 30.88 -12.65 -53.20
N HIS A 94 31.41 -11.43 -53.17
CA HIS A 94 31.55 -10.51 -54.31
C HIS A 94 33.00 -10.00 -54.41
#